data_AF-A0A7K2MSH1-F1
#
_entry.id   AF-A0A7K2MSH1-F1
#
_cell.length_a   1.000
_cell.length_b   1.000
_cell.length_c   1.000
_cell.angle_alpha   90.00
_cell.angle_beta   90.00
_cell.angle_gamma   90.00
#
_symmetry.space_group_name_H-M   'P 1'
#
loop_
_entity.id
_entity.type
_entity.pdbx_description
1 polymer ?
#
loop_
_entity_poly.entity_id
_entity_poly.type
_entity_poly.pdbx_seq_one_letter_code
_entity_poly.pdbx_strand_id
1 'polypeptide(L)'
;DPGRGPAWAAGTPVGPAYAALSATAAMGAGLLNADDQDLVRTTLRDWDGSHPSLTADPFPDRSERPGARLALLVALAPYRITEADVAAWRRPEHTDHCLVHLVAYGAFAAVDRIETSLTAPGARAAARETP
;
A
#
# COMPACT_ATOMS: atom_id res chain seq x y z
N ASP A 1 5.16 10.88 -19.88
CA ASP A 1 3.91 11.64 -19.89
C ASP A 1 3.20 11.38 -18.57
N PRO A 2 3.09 12.36 -17.65
CA PRO A 2 2.33 12.19 -16.42
C PRO A 2 0.86 12.03 -16.82
N GLY A 3 0.32 10.81 -16.74
CA GLY A 3 -1.02 10.50 -17.26
C GLY A 3 -2.14 11.40 -16.72
N ARG A 4 -3.35 11.27 -17.28
CA ARG A 4 -4.51 12.15 -16.96
C ARG A 4 -4.85 12.24 -15.45
N GLY A 5 -4.47 11.23 -14.66
CA GLY A 5 -4.83 11.14 -13.25
C GLY A 5 -6.30 10.75 -13.04
N PRO A 6 -6.74 10.69 -11.77
CA PRO A 6 -8.09 10.26 -11.43
C PRO A 6 -9.15 11.29 -11.83
N ALA A 7 -10.37 10.82 -12.08
CA ALA A 7 -11.46 11.65 -12.61
C ALA A 7 -11.83 12.84 -11.72
N TRP A 8 -11.71 12.69 -10.39
CA TRP A 8 -11.98 13.76 -9.43
C TRP A 8 -11.01 14.94 -9.55
N ALA A 9 -9.82 14.73 -10.14
CA ALA A 9 -8.80 15.75 -10.35
C ALA A 9 -8.79 16.31 -11.79
N ALA A 10 -9.76 15.93 -12.63
CA ALA A 10 -9.78 16.27 -14.04
C ALA A 10 -9.76 17.80 -14.26
N GLY A 11 -8.88 18.26 -15.17
CA GLY A 11 -8.72 19.68 -15.49
C GLY A 11 -7.94 20.49 -14.47
N THR A 12 -7.41 19.85 -13.42
CA THR A 12 -6.56 20.50 -12.41
C THR A 12 -5.10 20.02 -12.51
N PRO A 13 -4.12 20.80 -12.02
CA PRO A 13 -2.73 20.34 -11.91
C PRO A 13 -2.54 19.11 -11.01
N VAL A 14 -3.52 18.78 -10.16
CA VAL A 14 -3.43 17.64 -9.23
C VAL A 14 -3.44 16.31 -9.96
N GLY A 15 -4.18 16.19 -11.07
CA GLY A 15 -4.31 14.93 -11.82
C GLY A 15 -2.96 14.39 -12.30
N PRO A 16 -2.19 15.15 -13.10
CA PRO A 16 -0.87 14.75 -13.55
C PRO A 16 0.13 14.53 -12.40
N ALA A 17 0.07 15.36 -11.34
CA ALA A 17 0.94 15.21 -10.18
C ALA A 17 0.67 13.88 -9.43
N TYR A 18 -0.59 13.55 -9.21
CA TYR A 18 -1.00 12.28 -8.61
C TYR A 18 -0.62 11.09 -9.49
N ALA A 19 -0.82 11.19 -10.81
CA ALA A 19 -0.43 10.14 -11.76
C ALA A 19 1.07 9.88 -11.74
N ALA A 20 1.89 10.94 -11.69
CA ALA A 20 3.34 10.81 -11.59
C ALA A 20 3.77 10.17 -10.26
N LEU A 21 3.15 10.58 -9.14
CA LEU A 21 3.47 10.05 -7.83
C LEU A 21 3.06 8.57 -7.69
N SER A 22 1.85 8.20 -8.09
CA SER A 22 1.36 6.82 -8.08
C SER A 22 2.23 5.90 -8.95
N ALA A 23 2.57 6.32 -10.17
CA ALA A 23 3.46 5.57 -11.04
C ALA A 23 4.86 5.37 -10.43
N THR A 24 5.38 6.41 -9.75
CA THR A 24 6.67 6.32 -9.06
C THR A 24 6.61 5.40 -7.84
N ALA A 25 5.54 5.50 -7.05
CA ALA A 25 5.31 4.64 -5.90
C ALA A 25 5.19 3.16 -6.31
N ALA A 26 4.52 2.87 -7.44
CA ALA A 26 4.39 1.51 -7.95
C ALA A 26 5.74 0.83 -8.26
N MET A 27 6.78 1.61 -8.61
CA MET A 27 8.13 1.06 -8.83
C MET A 27 8.74 0.44 -7.55
N GLY A 28 8.29 0.85 -6.37
CA GLY A 28 8.74 0.27 -5.09
C GLY A 28 8.43 -1.22 -4.94
N ALA A 29 7.46 -1.75 -5.70
CA ALA A 29 7.21 -3.19 -5.76
C ALA A 29 8.44 -3.99 -6.24
N GLY A 30 9.28 -3.39 -7.08
CA GLY A 30 10.51 -4.01 -7.59
C GLY A 30 11.58 -4.26 -6.53
N LEU A 31 11.42 -3.72 -5.32
CA LEU A 31 12.27 -3.99 -4.16
C LEU A 31 11.87 -5.29 -3.42
N LEU A 32 10.77 -5.91 -3.85
CA LEU A 32 10.25 -7.18 -3.32
C LEU A 32 10.48 -8.30 -4.34
N ASN A 33 10.77 -9.50 -3.85
CA ASN A 33 10.75 -10.69 -4.70
C ASN A 33 9.30 -11.03 -5.13
N ALA A 34 9.15 -11.93 -6.10
CA ALA A 34 7.84 -12.25 -6.68
C ALA A 34 6.84 -12.78 -5.64
N ASP A 35 7.29 -13.62 -4.72
CA ASP A 35 6.42 -14.19 -3.67
C ASP A 35 5.97 -13.11 -2.69
N ASP A 36 6.83 -12.14 -2.36
CA ASP A 36 6.53 -11.03 -1.47
C ASP A 36 5.53 -10.06 -2.12
N GLN A 37 5.70 -9.79 -3.41
CA GLN A 37 4.73 -9.01 -4.19
C GLN A 37 3.36 -9.70 -4.23
N ASP A 38 3.33 -11.02 -4.42
CA ASP A 38 2.08 -11.77 -4.48
C ASP A 38 1.35 -11.78 -3.14
N LEU A 39 2.10 -11.98 -2.05
CA LEU A 39 1.57 -11.88 -0.70
C LEU A 39 0.95 -10.51 -0.45
N VAL A 40 1.68 -9.42 -0.70
CA VAL A 40 1.19 -8.05 -0.46
C VAL A 40 -0.11 -7.79 -1.23
N ARG A 41 -0.13 -8.14 -2.53
CA ARG A 41 -1.31 -7.94 -3.37
C ARG A 41 -2.51 -8.76 -2.91
N THR A 42 -2.31 -10.02 -2.53
CA THR A 42 -3.38 -10.91 -2.07
C THR A 42 -3.93 -10.42 -0.73
N THR A 43 -3.07 -10.13 0.25
CA THR A 43 -3.50 -9.59 1.54
C THR A 43 -4.29 -8.29 1.39
N LEU A 44 -3.85 -7.36 0.54
CA LEU A 44 -4.59 -6.12 0.31
C LEU A 44 -5.89 -6.34 -0.45
N ARG A 45 -5.93 -7.25 -1.43
CA ARG A 45 -7.16 -7.60 -2.13
C ARG A 45 -8.23 -8.09 -1.16
N ASP A 46 -7.85 -8.97 -0.24
CA ASP A 46 -8.75 -9.62 0.72
C ASP A 46 -9.07 -8.74 1.94
N TRP A 47 -8.29 -7.68 2.18
CA TRP A 47 -8.53 -6.74 3.26
C TRP A 47 -9.88 -6.03 3.09
N ASP A 48 -10.70 -6.02 4.14
CA ASP A 48 -12.05 -5.47 4.15
C ASP A 48 -12.15 -4.02 4.65
N GLY A 49 -11.03 -3.39 4.98
CA GLY A 49 -10.98 -2.05 5.58
C GLY A 49 -10.88 -2.06 7.12
N SER A 50 -10.97 -3.22 7.76
CA SER A 50 -10.84 -3.34 9.22
C SER A 50 -9.42 -3.02 9.69
N HIS A 51 -9.30 -2.47 10.90
CA HIS A 51 -7.99 -2.22 11.49
C HIS A 51 -7.40 -3.54 12.01
N PRO A 52 -6.14 -3.87 11.68
CA PRO A 52 -5.47 -5.04 12.24
C PRO A 52 -5.47 -4.99 13.78
N SER A 53 -5.56 -6.16 14.42
CA SER A 53 -5.54 -6.28 15.88
C SER A 53 -4.32 -5.58 16.49
N LEU A 54 -4.49 -4.95 17.66
CA LEU A 54 -3.38 -4.35 18.40
C LEU A 54 -2.50 -5.38 19.12
N THR A 55 -3.07 -6.54 19.46
CA THR A 55 -2.40 -7.55 20.30
C THR A 55 -1.87 -8.74 19.50
N ALA A 56 -2.59 -9.17 18.47
CA ALA A 56 -2.11 -10.19 17.55
C ALA A 56 -1.21 -9.55 16.48
N ASP A 57 -0.14 -10.23 16.09
CA ASP A 57 0.68 -9.83 14.93
C ASP A 57 0.30 -10.69 13.71
N PRO A 58 -0.58 -10.21 12.82
CA PRO A 58 -0.98 -10.95 11.63
C PRO A 58 0.01 -10.81 10.46
N PHE A 59 1.10 -10.04 10.64
CA PHE A 59 2.03 -9.73 9.58
C PHE A 59 3.13 -10.81 9.48
N PRO A 60 3.74 -10.98 8.29
CA PRO A 60 4.85 -11.91 8.11
C PRO A 60 5.97 -11.68 9.13
N ASP A 61 6.71 -12.74 9.42
CA ASP A 61 7.87 -12.63 10.29
C ASP A 61 8.93 -11.71 9.65
N ARG A 62 9.47 -10.80 10.46
CA ARG A 62 10.42 -9.77 10.00
C ARG A 62 11.76 -10.36 9.55
N SER A 63 12.15 -11.52 10.06
CA SER A 63 13.40 -12.19 9.70
C SER A 63 13.28 -12.96 8.39
N GLU A 64 12.08 -13.45 8.08
CA GLU A 64 11.80 -14.21 6.86
C GLU A 64 11.43 -13.32 5.69
N ARG A 65 10.50 -12.37 5.90
CA ARG A 65 9.92 -11.53 4.83
C ARG A 65 9.89 -10.06 5.22
N PRO A 66 11.05 -9.43 5.50
CA PRO A 66 11.11 -8.05 5.99
C PRO A 66 10.44 -7.05 5.04
N GLY A 67 10.57 -7.26 3.72
CA GLY A 67 10.00 -6.38 2.71
C GLY A 67 8.47 -6.43 2.66
N ALA A 68 7.91 -7.64 2.54
CA ALA A 68 6.46 -7.84 2.59
C ALA A 68 5.86 -7.34 3.92
N ARG A 69 6.52 -7.62 5.06
CA ARG A 69 6.08 -7.12 6.37
C ARG A 69 6.01 -5.60 6.38
N LEU A 70 7.08 -4.92 5.96
CA LEU A 70 7.12 -3.45 6.00
C LEU A 70 6.08 -2.83 5.06
N ALA A 71 5.91 -3.36 3.84
CA ALA A 71 4.88 -2.89 2.91
C ALA A 71 3.45 -3.06 3.48
N LEU A 72 3.15 -4.20 4.12
CA LEU A 72 1.85 -4.46 4.73
C LEU A 72 1.61 -3.61 5.99
N LEU A 73 2.64 -3.39 6.81
CA LEU A 73 2.54 -2.47 7.95
C LEU A 73 2.24 -1.07 7.47
N VAL A 74 2.94 -0.57 6.45
CA VAL A 74 2.65 0.75 5.86
C VAL A 74 1.22 0.82 5.31
N ALA A 75 0.75 -0.23 4.66
CA ALA A 75 -0.57 -0.24 4.04
C ALA A 75 -1.72 -0.34 5.06
N LEU A 76 -1.56 -1.17 6.10
CA LEU A 76 -2.67 -1.61 6.96
C LEU A 76 -2.56 -1.14 8.41
N ALA A 77 -1.34 -0.93 8.91
CA ALA A 77 -1.11 -0.52 10.29
C ALA A 77 0.15 0.36 10.44
N PRO A 78 0.22 1.55 9.81
CA PRO A 78 1.44 2.38 9.83
C PRO A 78 1.92 2.69 11.26
N TYR A 79 0.98 2.80 12.20
CA TYR A 79 1.21 3.03 13.62
C TYR A 79 1.95 1.87 14.34
N ARG A 80 2.10 0.70 13.69
CA ARG A 80 2.82 -0.47 14.24
C ARG A 80 4.25 -0.59 13.71
N ILE A 81 4.69 0.28 12.80
CA ILE A 81 6.05 0.23 12.27
C ILE A 81 7.05 0.53 13.39
N THR A 82 8.06 -0.32 13.54
CA THR A 82 9.13 -0.15 14.53
C THR A 82 10.48 0.07 13.84
N GLU A 83 11.42 0.64 14.58
CA GLU A 83 12.85 0.70 14.21
C GLU A 83 13.38 -0.67 13.75
N ALA A 84 12.96 -1.74 14.43
CA ALA A 84 13.39 -3.10 14.12
C ALA A 84 12.78 -3.64 12.81
N ASP A 85 11.63 -3.14 12.35
CA ASP A 85 11.09 -3.49 11.03
C ASP A 85 11.91 -2.82 9.92
N VAL A 86 12.27 -1.55 10.11
CA VAL A 86 13.13 -0.80 9.19
C VAL A 86 14.53 -1.42 9.14
N ALA A 87 15.13 -1.74 10.29
CA ALA A 87 16.47 -2.33 10.37
C ALA A 87 16.53 -3.74 9.76
N ALA A 88 15.47 -4.55 9.90
CA ALA A 88 15.43 -5.89 9.30
C ALA A 88 15.43 -5.84 7.77
N TRP A 89 14.81 -4.81 7.18
CA TRP A 89 14.75 -4.63 5.74
C TRP A 89 15.95 -3.88 5.15
N ARG A 90 16.46 -2.87 5.85
CA ARG A 90 17.55 -1.98 5.43
C ARG A 90 18.91 -2.69 5.50
N ARG A 91 19.15 -3.56 4.53
CA ARG A 91 20.42 -4.26 4.27
C ARG A 91 21.35 -3.40 3.40
N PRO A 92 22.65 -3.72 3.25
CA PRO A 92 23.58 -2.91 2.44
C PRO A 92 23.11 -2.62 1.01
N GLU A 93 22.32 -3.52 0.41
CA GLU A 93 21.69 -3.39 -0.91
C GLU A 93 20.47 -2.44 -0.95
N HIS A 94 19.90 -2.07 0.21
CA HIS A 94 18.70 -1.24 0.32
C HIS A 94 19.02 0.07 1.06
N THR A 95 19.02 1.17 0.30
CA THR A 95 19.30 2.52 0.82
C THR A 95 18.04 3.20 1.35
N ASP A 96 18.17 4.38 1.97
CA ASP A 96 17.02 5.21 2.38
C ASP A 96 16.14 5.61 1.19
N HIS A 97 16.73 5.78 0.01
CA HIS A 97 15.98 5.99 -1.21
C HIS A 97 15.07 4.79 -1.52
N CYS A 98 15.58 3.57 -1.36
CA CYS A 98 14.79 2.36 -1.52
C CYS A 98 13.69 2.28 -0.44
N LEU A 99 13.99 2.65 0.81
CA LEU A 99 13.01 2.66 1.90
C LEU A 99 11.82 3.57 1.57
N VAL A 100 12.08 4.79 1.11
CA VAL A 100 11.02 5.73 0.71
C VAL A 100 10.17 5.15 -0.42
N HIS A 101 10.77 4.46 -1.39
CA HIS A 101 10.01 3.82 -2.47
C HIS A 101 9.15 2.65 -1.96
N LEU A 102 9.65 1.83 -1.04
CA LEU A 102 8.88 0.73 -0.47
C LEU A 102 7.71 1.24 0.39
N VAL A 103 7.93 2.29 1.17
CA VAL A 103 6.88 2.96 1.95
C VAL A 103 5.84 3.59 1.02
N ALA A 104 6.28 4.32 -0.02
CA ALA A 104 5.36 4.88 -1.00
C ALA A 104 4.53 3.79 -1.69
N TYR A 105 5.15 2.67 -2.06
CA TYR A 105 4.46 1.51 -2.61
C TYR A 105 3.37 0.98 -1.69
N GLY A 106 3.69 0.69 -0.41
CA GLY A 106 2.71 0.19 0.56
C GLY A 106 1.52 1.14 0.74
N ALA A 107 1.79 2.45 0.82
CA ALA A 107 0.75 3.46 0.96
C ALA A 107 -0.16 3.53 -0.28
N PHE A 108 0.41 3.57 -1.49
CA PHE A 108 -0.39 3.60 -2.73
C PHE A 108 -1.14 2.29 -2.98
N ALA A 109 -0.59 1.14 -2.58
CA ALA A 109 -1.31 -0.12 -2.69
C ALA A 109 -2.57 -0.15 -1.80
N ALA A 110 -2.53 0.50 -0.62
CA ALA A 110 -3.73 0.71 0.20
C ALA A 110 -4.73 1.66 -0.48
N VAL A 111 -4.25 2.76 -1.07
CA VAL A 111 -5.10 3.71 -1.82
C VAL A 111 -5.80 3.00 -2.98
N ASP A 112 -5.07 2.26 -3.81
CA ASP A 112 -5.62 1.50 -4.94
C ASP A 112 -6.71 0.52 -4.47
N ARG A 113 -6.48 -0.15 -3.34
CA ARG A 113 -7.47 -1.07 -2.75
C ARG A 113 -8.74 -0.34 -2.30
N ILE A 114 -8.61 0.82 -1.66
CA ILE A 114 -9.74 1.63 -1.20
C ILE A 114 -10.53 2.17 -2.40
N GLU A 115 -9.84 2.75 -3.38
CA GLU A 115 -10.44 3.27 -4.62
C GLU A 115 -11.23 2.17 -5.36
N THR A 116 -10.65 0.97 -5.44
CA THR A 116 -11.30 -0.21 -6.04
C THR A 116 -12.59 -0.57 -5.29
N SER A 117 -12.58 -0.59 -3.95
CA SER A 117 -13.82 -0.87 -3.19
C SER A 117 -14.90 0.19 -3.35
N LEU A 118 -14.53 1.46 -3.45
CA LEU A 118 -15.50 2.56 -3.60
C LEU A 118 -16.17 2.57 -4.98
N THR A 119 -15.47 2.07 -5.99
CA THR A 119 -15.96 2.01 -7.38
C THR A 119 -16.69 0.69 -7.68
N ALA A 120 -16.58 -0.31 -6.80
CA ALA A 120 -17.27 -1.58 -6.95
C ALA A 120 -18.81 -1.39 -6.88
N PRO A 121 -19.60 -2.03 -7.78
CA PRO A 121 -21.05 -1.82 -7.88
C PRO A 121 -21.88 -2.02 -6.60
N GLY A 122 -21.36 -2.74 -5.59
CA GLY A 122 -22.04 -3.01 -4.32
C GLY A 122 -21.93 -1.92 -3.25
N ALA A 123 -20.91 -1.05 -3.30
CA ALA A 123 -20.68 -0.03 -2.27
C ALA A 123 -21.75 1.08 -2.26
N ARG A 124 -22.41 1.31 -3.40
CA ARG A 124 -23.44 2.35 -3.56
C ARG A 124 -24.83 1.96 -3.05
N ALA A 125 -25.11 0.66 -2.92
CA ALA A 125 -26.41 0.14 -2.47
C ALA A 125 -26.51 0.13 -0.93
N ALA A 126 -25.46 -0.32 -0.23
CA ALA A 126 -25.45 -0.39 1.24
C ALA A 126 -25.57 0.99 1.92
N ALA A 127 -25.10 2.06 1.29
CA ALA A 127 -25.22 3.42 1.83
C ALA A 127 -26.64 4.02 1.74
N ARG A 128 -27.58 3.36 1.04
CA ARG A 128 -28.97 3.83 0.88
C ARG A 128 -30.00 3.11 1.76
N GLU A 129 -29.59 2.10 2.53
CA GLU A 129 -30.48 1.23 3.30
C GLU A 129 -30.34 1.38 4.82
N THR A 130 -29.98 2.56 5.32
CA THR A 130 -30.12 2.89 6.75
C THR A 130 -31.37 3.76 6.96
N PRO A 131 -32.45 3.25 7.59
CA PRO A 131 -33.63 4.02 7.95
C PRO A 131 -33.37 5.05 9.05
#